data_AF-A0A9W9P8X0-F1
#
_entry.id   AF-A0A9W9P8X0-F1
#
_cell.length_a   1.000
_cell.length_b   1.000
_cell.length_c   1.000
_cell.angle_alpha   90.00
_cell.angle_beta   90.00
_cell.angle_gamma   90.00
#
_symmetry.space_group_name_H-M   'P 1'
#
loop_
_entity.id
_entity.type
_entity.pdbx_description
1 polymer ?
#
loop_
_entity_poly.entity_id
_entity_poly.type
_entity_poly.pdbx_seq_one_letter_code
_entity_poly.pdbx_strand_id
1 'polypeptide(L)'
;MEEDRQMEEMEEETEEETEEEIEMEEEMEEEMEEETEEREVEMEEEMEEETEEEIEMEEEMEEETEEEIEMEEEMEEELGEEIEMEEEMGEEIEMEEEMEEEMEEEMEEDMIFEWSKTLRSPTSVLQNLPSLEIARTNFMKLNGDDLVKDVFKKFFIEQGMDRTFGLAMLHRHFDLEPGEMLVDYEGTSVPWNAGHVSGMKPPQPAIWAVSSDGEFKPTEFYFSEGEGLTIGEEELRFMKRFQELLHEHKVTQSFGLCRYPGDDFNGLCEITHGRANINLKPNDVRGIQDLGFFPNQSGLVDADAPAMQAVLITLMEFTFTLCLDRDGSSAQQSFYENNIPIAISQLRSDNQIPTLCQYFDGGQCRVFKVTFTDGESWAVRVPLFVHHASQDTLIQLLESEARILEELELTGFSWAARLRGCSLTFDNAIGYPFIALTWIPGSQLSWSDEFPTRPLRNKILDQVAVLHTSLIECTKETRGSSLKHFTRIIQNKTRRVRDGLLPGITEQDCSDQMNILSNVLLPELDEAPFAIAHGDLSPQNILIDAQHNVTG
;
A
#
# COMPACT_ATOMS: atom_id res chain seq x y z
N MET A 1 37.55 88.09 42.99
CA MET A 1 37.35 88.89 41.77
C MET A 1 37.79 88.13 40.55
N GLU A 2 39.05 87.68 40.44
CA GLU A 2 39.45 86.82 39.31
C GLU A 2 38.77 85.44 39.39
N GLU A 3 38.81 84.80 40.55
CA GLU A 3 38.17 83.47 40.78
C GLU A 3 36.64 83.53 40.72
N ASP A 4 36.01 84.63 41.17
CA ASP A 4 34.55 84.80 41.08
C ASP A 4 34.09 84.93 39.62
N ARG A 5 34.86 85.66 38.78
CA ARG A 5 34.56 85.82 37.36
C ARG A 5 34.73 84.52 36.58
N GLN A 6 35.72 83.69 36.93
CA GLN A 6 35.89 82.37 36.33
C GLN A 6 34.82 81.36 36.76
N MET A 7 34.07 81.65 37.82
CA MET A 7 32.89 80.88 38.20
C MET A 7 31.66 81.34 37.41
N GLU A 8 31.43 82.65 37.27
CA GLU A 8 30.37 83.20 36.39
C GLU A 8 30.54 82.73 34.93
N GLU A 9 31.74 82.83 34.34
CA GLU A 9 31.97 82.38 32.94
C GLU A 9 31.74 80.86 32.76
N MET A 10 31.93 80.05 33.81
CA MET A 10 31.75 78.60 33.75
C MET A 10 30.30 78.19 34.04
N GLU A 11 29.57 78.94 34.87
CA GLU A 11 28.13 78.78 35.06
C GLU A 11 27.36 79.17 33.78
N GLU A 12 27.75 80.27 33.12
CA GLU A 12 27.17 80.74 31.85
C GLU A 12 27.45 79.75 30.69
N GLU A 13 28.67 79.19 30.56
CA GLU A 13 28.96 78.11 29.60
C GLU A 13 28.13 76.83 29.89
N THR A 14 27.91 76.45 31.15
CA THR A 14 27.07 75.28 31.46
C THR A 14 25.57 75.50 31.29
N GLU A 15 25.06 76.72 31.46
CA GLU A 15 23.66 77.03 31.16
C GLU A 15 23.42 76.95 29.64
N GLU A 16 24.32 77.50 28.82
CA GLU A 16 24.25 77.44 27.35
C GLU A 16 24.36 75.98 26.82
N GLU A 17 25.27 75.15 27.35
CA GLU A 17 25.34 73.72 27.02
C GLU A 17 24.05 72.95 27.40
N THR A 18 23.38 73.30 28.51
CA THR A 18 22.11 72.65 28.89
C THR A 18 20.89 73.13 28.10
N GLU A 19 20.88 74.38 27.61
CA GLU A 19 19.81 74.84 26.72
C GLU A 19 19.91 74.15 25.35
N GLU A 20 21.12 73.97 24.78
CA GLU A 20 21.31 73.20 23.54
C GLU A 20 20.96 71.69 23.69
N GLU A 21 21.24 71.07 24.84
CA GLU A 21 20.90 69.66 25.09
C GLU A 21 19.37 69.46 25.20
N ILE A 22 18.64 70.41 25.79
CA ILE A 22 17.17 70.37 25.88
C ILE A 22 16.51 70.60 24.51
N GLU A 23 17.00 71.57 23.72
CA GLU A 23 16.45 71.83 22.37
C GLU A 23 16.61 70.61 21.45
N MET A 24 17.72 69.86 21.55
CA MET A 24 17.90 68.60 20.83
C MET A 24 17.05 67.43 21.35
N GLU A 25 16.74 67.36 22.66
CA GLU A 25 15.81 66.36 23.18
C GLU A 25 14.37 66.65 22.72
N GLU A 26 13.93 67.92 22.73
CA GLU A 26 12.60 68.32 22.24
C GLU A 26 12.43 68.08 20.72
N GLU A 27 13.42 68.40 19.87
CA GLU A 27 13.37 68.07 18.43
C GLU A 27 13.29 66.55 18.17
N MET A 28 13.98 65.74 18.99
CA MET A 28 14.01 64.28 18.82
C MET A 28 12.73 63.60 19.32
N GLU A 29 12.06 64.15 20.33
CA GLU A 29 10.71 63.70 20.72
C GLU A 29 9.67 64.03 19.63
N GLU A 30 9.73 65.21 19.00
CA GLU A 30 8.81 65.59 17.90
C GLU A 30 9.02 64.72 16.64
N GLU A 31 10.26 64.43 16.23
CA GLU A 31 10.54 63.48 15.12
C GLU A 31 10.04 62.05 15.43
N MET A 32 10.16 61.57 16.68
CA MET A 32 9.65 60.24 17.05
C MET A 32 8.11 60.17 17.10
N GLU A 33 7.43 61.24 17.52
CA GLU A 33 5.96 61.29 17.47
C GLU A 33 5.46 61.24 16.01
N GLU A 34 6.08 62.01 15.09
CA GLU A 34 5.74 61.99 13.65
C GLU A 34 5.98 60.62 13.00
N GLU A 35 7.14 59.96 13.24
CA GLU A 35 7.39 58.59 12.77
C GLU A 35 6.38 57.56 13.32
N THR A 36 5.84 57.76 14.53
CA THR A 36 4.81 56.86 15.06
C THR A 36 3.42 57.08 14.46
N GLU A 37 3.01 58.33 14.21
CA GLU A 37 1.73 58.61 13.55
C GLU A 37 1.73 58.10 12.10
N GLU A 38 2.82 58.29 11.33
CA GLU A 38 2.92 57.74 9.96
C GLU A 38 2.79 56.21 9.94
N ARG A 39 3.39 55.53 10.93
CA ARG A 39 3.36 54.07 11.04
C ARG A 39 2.01 53.50 11.49
N GLU A 40 1.25 54.22 12.31
CA GLU A 40 -0.12 53.81 12.66
C GLU A 40 -1.05 53.90 11.44
N VAL A 41 -0.90 54.93 10.60
CA VAL A 41 -1.67 55.07 9.34
C VAL A 41 -1.33 53.97 8.33
N GLU A 42 -0.04 53.67 8.10
CA GLU A 42 0.38 52.59 7.18
C GLU A 42 -0.23 51.23 7.59
N MET A 43 -0.32 50.96 8.91
CA MET A 43 -0.88 49.72 9.44
C MET A 43 -2.42 49.68 9.39
N GLU A 44 -3.11 50.82 9.48
CA GLU A 44 -4.57 50.88 9.24
C GLU A 44 -4.90 50.66 7.76
N GLU A 45 -4.11 51.22 6.82
CA GLU A 45 -4.28 50.97 5.38
C GLU A 45 -4.01 49.49 5.00
N GLU A 46 -2.95 48.85 5.52
CA GLU A 46 -2.68 47.42 5.30
C GLU A 46 -3.83 46.52 5.82
N MET A 47 -4.41 46.84 6.99
CA MET A 47 -5.54 46.07 7.53
C MET A 47 -6.84 46.27 6.73
N GLU A 48 -7.09 47.44 6.16
CA GLU A 48 -8.26 47.64 5.28
C GLU A 48 -8.12 46.80 3.99
N GLU A 49 -6.93 46.78 3.35
CA GLU A 49 -6.65 45.99 2.15
C GLU A 49 -6.79 44.46 2.41
N GLU A 50 -6.24 43.93 3.51
CA GLU A 50 -6.43 42.52 3.89
C GLU A 50 -7.92 42.15 4.08
N THR A 51 -8.75 43.07 4.61
CA THR A 51 -10.19 42.80 4.79
C THR A 51 -11.01 42.91 3.51
N GLU A 52 -10.60 43.70 2.52
CA GLU A 52 -11.27 43.71 1.20
C GLU A 52 -10.96 42.40 0.43
N GLU A 53 -9.73 41.89 0.48
CA GLU A 53 -9.37 40.59 -0.12
C GLU A 53 -10.10 39.40 0.56
N GLU A 54 -10.27 39.40 1.88
CA GLU A 54 -11.01 38.32 2.59
C GLU A 54 -12.49 38.28 2.17
N ILE A 55 -13.11 39.44 1.90
CA ILE A 55 -14.51 39.53 1.45
C ILE A 55 -14.65 39.06 -0.02
N GLU A 56 -13.74 39.44 -0.92
CA GLU A 56 -13.79 39.01 -2.33
C GLU A 56 -13.66 37.48 -2.44
N MET A 57 -12.82 36.85 -1.60
CA MET A 57 -12.72 35.38 -1.52
C MET A 57 -13.96 34.69 -0.93
N GLU A 58 -14.66 35.30 0.03
CA GLU A 58 -15.93 34.75 0.54
C GLU A 58 -17.04 34.83 -0.53
N GLU A 59 -17.13 35.92 -1.30
CA GLU A 59 -18.11 36.04 -2.39
C GLU A 59 -17.84 35.05 -3.55
N GLU A 60 -16.58 34.83 -3.98
CA GLU A 60 -16.25 33.81 -4.99
C GLU A 60 -16.61 32.39 -4.53
N MET A 61 -16.37 32.04 -3.25
CA MET A 61 -16.75 30.73 -2.71
C MET A 61 -18.27 30.51 -2.63
N GLU A 62 -19.06 31.56 -2.35
CA GLU A 62 -20.52 31.43 -2.37
C GLU A 62 -21.03 31.15 -3.81
N GLU A 63 -20.52 31.85 -4.84
CA GLU A 63 -20.90 31.59 -6.24
C GLU A 63 -20.54 30.17 -6.71
N GLU A 64 -19.33 29.66 -6.40
CA GLU A 64 -18.96 28.27 -6.76
C GLU A 64 -19.89 27.22 -6.11
N THR A 65 -20.38 27.47 -4.89
CA THR A 65 -21.31 26.54 -4.22
C THR A 65 -22.74 26.58 -4.77
N GLU A 66 -23.21 27.71 -5.30
CA GLU A 66 -24.52 27.75 -5.98
C GLU A 66 -24.48 26.99 -7.32
N GLU A 67 -23.38 27.08 -8.08
CA GLU A 67 -23.20 26.28 -9.32
C GLU A 67 -23.10 24.77 -9.05
N GLU A 68 -22.41 24.33 -7.98
CA GLU A 68 -22.33 22.90 -7.64
C GLU A 68 -23.71 22.31 -7.28
N ILE A 69 -24.58 23.08 -6.62
CA ILE A 69 -25.95 22.67 -6.26
C ILE A 69 -26.87 22.56 -7.49
N GLU A 70 -26.83 23.52 -8.44
CA GLU A 70 -27.64 23.41 -9.66
C GLU A 70 -27.26 22.16 -10.50
N MET A 71 -25.97 21.79 -10.53
CA MET A 71 -25.52 20.57 -11.22
C MET A 71 -25.91 19.26 -10.52
N GLU A 72 -25.98 19.23 -9.18
CA GLU A 72 -26.50 18.07 -8.44
C GLU A 72 -28.00 17.87 -8.70
N GLU A 73 -28.81 18.95 -8.69
CA GLU A 73 -30.26 18.85 -8.97
C GLU A 73 -30.55 18.38 -10.42
N GLU A 74 -29.78 18.81 -11.43
CA GLU A 74 -29.97 18.37 -12.83
C GLU A 74 -29.60 16.87 -13.02
N MET A 75 -28.56 16.36 -12.32
CA MET A 75 -28.22 14.93 -12.35
C MET A 75 -29.25 14.04 -11.63
N GLU A 76 -29.85 14.50 -10.51
CA GLU A 76 -30.91 13.73 -9.84
C GLU A 76 -32.17 13.60 -10.71
N GLU A 77 -32.48 14.57 -11.58
CA GLU A 77 -33.62 14.50 -12.51
C GLU A 77 -33.34 13.52 -13.68
N GLU A 78 -32.14 13.51 -14.27
CA GLU A 78 -31.78 12.52 -15.31
C GLU A 78 -31.75 11.07 -14.79
N LEU A 79 -31.19 10.84 -13.59
CA LEU A 79 -31.17 9.50 -12.97
C LEU A 79 -32.58 8.99 -12.62
N GLY A 80 -33.52 9.90 -12.33
CA GLY A 80 -34.91 9.55 -12.09
C GLY A 80 -35.62 8.96 -13.32
N GLU A 81 -35.31 9.46 -14.52
CA GLU A 81 -35.89 8.93 -15.77
C GLU A 81 -35.26 7.60 -16.21
N GLU A 82 -33.99 7.33 -15.88
CA GLU A 82 -33.32 6.07 -16.24
C GLU A 82 -33.84 4.88 -15.40
N ILE A 83 -34.10 5.10 -14.10
CA ILE A 83 -34.65 4.08 -13.20
C ILE A 83 -36.06 3.61 -13.62
N GLU A 84 -36.94 4.52 -14.08
CA GLU A 84 -38.28 4.12 -14.58
C GLU A 84 -38.20 3.23 -15.84
N MET A 85 -37.12 3.28 -16.62
CA MET A 85 -36.92 2.41 -17.79
C MET A 85 -36.32 1.04 -17.44
N GLU A 86 -35.49 0.95 -16.39
CA GLU A 86 -34.93 -0.34 -15.94
C GLU A 86 -35.99 -1.22 -15.24
N GLU A 87 -36.90 -0.62 -14.46
CA GLU A 87 -38.01 -1.38 -13.84
C GLU A 87 -38.93 -2.02 -14.91
N GLU A 88 -39.17 -1.38 -16.07
CA GLU A 88 -40.01 -1.94 -17.14
C GLU A 88 -39.31 -3.08 -17.92
N MET A 89 -37.97 -3.17 -17.91
CA MET A 89 -37.23 -4.32 -18.48
C MET A 89 -37.08 -5.49 -17.50
N GLY A 90 -37.04 -5.25 -16.19
CA GLY A 90 -36.94 -6.31 -15.18
C GLY A 90 -38.08 -7.32 -15.24
N GLU A 91 -39.32 -6.85 -15.47
CA GLU A 91 -40.50 -7.72 -15.56
C GLU A 91 -40.52 -8.65 -16.79
N GLU A 92 -39.78 -8.36 -17.87
CA GLU A 92 -39.65 -9.30 -19.00
C GLU A 92 -38.60 -10.40 -18.76
N ILE A 93 -37.58 -10.14 -17.93
CA ILE A 93 -36.48 -11.09 -17.67
C ILE A 93 -36.90 -12.18 -16.67
N GLU A 94 -37.62 -11.85 -15.59
CA GLU A 94 -38.11 -12.84 -14.62
C GLU A 94 -38.97 -13.95 -15.29
N MET A 95 -39.67 -13.63 -16.38
CA MET A 95 -40.48 -14.61 -17.13
C MET A 95 -39.68 -15.52 -18.07
N GLU A 96 -38.46 -15.17 -18.47
CA GLU A 96 -37.57 -16.10 -19.20
C GLU A 96 -36.78 -16.98 -18.23
N GLU A 97 -36.37 -16.47 -17.07
CA GLU A 97 -35.65 -17.25 -16.04
C GLU A 97 -36.55 -18.35 -15.41
N GLU A 98 -37.82 -18.09 -15.08
CA GLU A 98 -38.75 -19.13 -14.60
C GLU A 98 -38.92 -20.31 -15.59
N MET A 99 -38.71 -20.09 -16.90
CA MET A 99 -38.80 -21.15 -17.92
C MET A 99 -37.51 -21.96 -18.11
N GLU A 100 -36.34 -21.40 -17.78
CA GLU A 100 -35.09 -22.18 -17.79
C GLU A 100 -34.95 -23.02 -16.49
N GLU A 101 -35.35 -22.49 -15.32
CA GLU A 101 -35.35 -23.25 -14.06
C GLU A 101 -36.21 -24.52 -14.13
N GLU A 102 -37.46 -24.45 -14.62
CA GLU A 102 -38.33 -25.64 -14.78
C GLU A 102 -37.72 -26.72 -15.69
N MET A 103 -36.79 -26.36 -16.59
CA MET A 103 -36.20 -27.29 -17.55
C MET A 103 -34.86 -27.88 -17.09
N GLU A 104 -34.15 -27.24 -16.17
CA GLU A 104 -32.95 -27.80 -15.53
C GLU A 104 -33.30 -28.75 -14.36
N GLU A 105 -34.34 -28.46 -13.57
CA GLU A 105 -34.76 -29.31 -12.44
C GLU A 105 -35.07 -30.77 -12.87
N GLU A 106 -35.75 -30.99 -14.01
CA GLU A 106 -36.07 -32.34 -14.51
C GLU A 106 -34.82 -33.15 -14.97
N MET A 107 -33.67 -32.50 -15.19
CA MET A 107 -32.44 -33.17 -15.62
C MET A 107 -31.43 -33.45 -14.48
N GLU A 108 -31.47 -32.70 -13.39
CA GLU A 108 -30.50 -32.83 -12.29
C GLU A 108 -30.84 -33.95 -11.29
N GLU A 109 -32.13 -34.18 -10.96
CA GLU A 109 -32.53 -35.06 -9.84
C GLU A 109 -31.98 -36.49 -9.97
N ASP A 110 -32.00 -37.09 -11.16
CA ASP A 110 -31.60 -38.49 -11.39
C ASP A 110 -30.06 -38.69 -11.37
N MET A 111 -29.26 -37.63 -11.52
CA MET A 111 -27.79 -37.71 -11.57
C MET A 111 -27.11 -37.26 -10.27
N ILE A 112 -27.68 -36.27 -9.56
CA ILE A 112 -27.19 -35.82 -8.24
C ILE A 112 -27.39 -36.89 -7.15
N PHE A 113 -28.37 -37.78 -7.29
CA PHE A 113 -28.75 -38.75 -6.26
C PHE A 113 -27.71 -39.86 -5.96
N GLU A 114 -26.80 -40.19 -6.90
CA GLU A 114 -25.67 -41.10 -6.62
C GLU A 114 -24.42 -40.37 -6.08
N TRP A 115 -24.14 -39.14 -6.50
CA TRP A 115 -22.97 -38.38 -6.01
C TRP A 115 -23.15 -37.84 -4.59
N SER A 116 -24.34 -37.31 -4.26
CA SER A 116 -24.67 -36.72 -2.96
C SER A 116 -24.54 -37.67 -1.75
N LYS A 117 -24.54 -38.99 -1.95
CA LYS A 117 -24.43 -39.97 -0.85
C LYS A 117 -23.01 -40.16 -0.30
N THR A 118 -21.98 -39.71 -0.99
CA THR A 118 -20.58 -40.01 -0.62
C THR A 118 -19.79 -38.80 -0.13
N LEU A 119 -20.25 -37.58 -0.44
CA LEU A 119 -19.63 -36.32 -0.01
C LEU A 119 -20.68 -35.46 0.69
N ARG A 120 -20.58 -35.34 2.03
CA ARG A 120 -21.16 -34.16 2.70
C ARG A 120 -20.33 -32.96 2.24
N SER A 121 -21.01 -31.94 1.69
CA SER A 121 -20.44 -30.73 1.07
C SER A 121 -19.04 -30.36 1.59
N PRO A 122 -17.98 -30.45 0.76
CA PRO A 122 -16.62 -30.02 1.12
C PRO A 122 -16.56 -28.57 1.59
N THR A 123 -17.39 -27.72 0.99
CA THR A 123 -17.69 -26.33 1.38
C THR A 123 -17.79 -26.20 2.90
N SER A 124 -18.57 -27.08 3.55
CA SER A 124 -18.83 -27.01 5.00
C SER A 124 -17.60 -27.24 5.88
N VAL A 125 -16.55 -27.90 5.39
CA VAL A 125 -15.31 -28.12 6.17
C VAL A 125 -14.34 -26.97 5.98
N LEU A 126 -14.17 -26.50 4.74
CA LEU A 126 -13.33 -25.33 4.42
C LEU A 126 -13.87 -24.06 5.12
N GLN A 127 -15.19 -23.84 5.10
CA GLN A 127 -15.85 -22.69 5.74
C GLN A 127 -15.68 -22.62 7.27
N ASN A 128 -15.31 -23.73 7.92
CA ASN A 128 -14.98 -23.73 9.36
C ASN A 128 -13.50 -23.42 9.66
N LEU A 129 -12.66 -23.25 8.63
CA LEU A 129 -11.26 -22.91 8.82
C LEU A 129 -11.07 -21.40 9.06
N PRO A 130 -10.08 -21.00 9.88
CA PRO A 130 -9.73 -19.59 10.06
C PRO A 130 -9.17 -18.98 8.77
N SER A 131 -9.26 -17.66 8.59
CA SER A 131 -8.50 -16.96 7.55
C SER A 131 -6.99 -17.16 7.74
N LEU A 132 -6.21 -17.02 6.66
CA LEU A 132 -4.74 -17.19 6.67
C LEU A 132 -4.05 -16.44 7.82
N GLU A 133 -4.46 -15.19 8.10
CA GLU A 133 -3.89 -14.35 9.17
C GLU A 133 -4.13 -14.94 10.57
N ILE A 134 -5.34 -15.44 10.81
CA ILE A 134 -5.75 -16.07 12.07
C ILE A 134 -5.06 -17.44 12.21
N ALA A 135 -4.95 -18.20 11.11
CA ALA A 135 -4.23 -19.47 11.07
C ALA A 135 -2.74 -19.28 11.42
N ARG A 136 -2.06 -18.33 10.76
CA ARG A 136 -0.70 -17.85 11.09
C ARG A 136 -0.57 -17.50 12.56
N THR A 137 -1.50 -16.69 13.07
CA THR A 137 -1.47 -16.24 14.46
C THR A 137 -1.61 -17.41 15.44
N ASN A 138 -2.44 -18.40 15.12
CA ASN A 138 -2.59 -19.61 15.92
C ASN A 138 -1.36 -20.52 15.83
N PHE A 139 -0.79 -20.72 14.64
CA PHE A 139 0.46 -21.46 14.42
C PHE A 139 1.60 -20.90 15.29
N MET A 140 1.78 -19.58 15.28
CA MET A 140 2.80 -18.91 16.12
C MET A 140 2.53 -19.09 17.62
N LYS A 141 1.27 -18.93 18.08
CA LYS A 141 0.87 -19.14 19.49
C LYS A 141 1.08 -20.60 19.96
N LEU A 142 0.99 -21.56 19.04
CA LEU A 142 1.18 -22.98 19.30
C LEU A 142 2.65 -23.42 19.22
N ASN A 143 3.57 -22.49 18.91
CA ASN A 143 4.98 -22.79 18.63
C ASN A 143 5.11 -23.82 17.48
N GLY A 144 4.39 -23.55 16.39
CA GLY A 144 4.18 -24.47 15.28
C GLY A 144 5.47 -25.03 14.66
N ASP A 145 6.53 -24.23 14.59
CA ASP A 145 7.82 -24.65 14.04
C ASP A 145 8.43 -25.84 14.80
N ASP A 146 8.39 -25.83 16.14
CA ASP A 146 8.87 -26.95 16.95
C ASP A 146 7.98 -28.20 16.79
N LEU A 147 6.66 -28.02 16.60
CA LEU A 147 5.75 -29.13 16.30
C LEU A 147 6.05 -29.75 14.91
N VAL A 148 6.25 -28.92 13.88
CA VAL A 148 6.63 -29.35 12.53
C VAL A 148 7.95 -30.14 12.60
N LYS A 149 8.96 -29.57 13.25
CA LYS A 149 10.32 -30.11 13.29
C LYS A 149 10.49 -31.35 14.15
N ASP A 150 10.05 -31.31 15.40
CA ASP A 150 10.40 -32.33 16.40
C ASP A 150 9.30 -33.41 16.58
N VAL A 151 8.06 -33.11 16.20
CA VAL A 151 6.90 -34.02 16.32
C VAL A 151 6.49 -34.58 14.96
N PHE A 152 6.02 -33.73 14.06
CA PHE A 152 5.39 -34.17 12.82
C PHE A 152 6.39 -34.74 11.81
N LYS A 153 7.55 -34.09 11.59
CA LYS A 153 8.58 -34.60 10.66
C LYS A 153 9.01 -36.02 11.03
N LYS A 154 9.27 -36.23 12.32
CA LYS A 154 9.61 -37.54 12.86
C LYS A 154 8.48 -38.56 12.65
N PHE A 155 7.23 -38.19 12.93
CA PHE A 155 6.08 -39.07 12.74
C PHE A 155 5.90 -39.50 11.27
N PHE A 156 5.98 -38.58 10.31
CA PHE A 156 5.82 -38.90 8.88
C PHE A 156 6.90 -39.89 8.41
N ILE A 157 8.16 -39.66 8.77
CA ILE A 157 9.30 -40.54 8.45
C ILE A 157 9.17 -41.91 9.13
N GLU A 158 8.81 -41.95 10.43
CA GLU A 158 8.62 -43.20 11.16
C GLU A 158 7.40 -44.01 10.68
N GLN A 159 6.46 -43.38 9.96
CA GLN A 159 5.35 -44.06 9.28
C GLN A 159 5.62 -44.35 7.79
N GLY A 160 6.73 -43.87 7.22
CA GLY A 160 7.07 -44.05 5.80
C GLY A 160 6.14 -43.32 4.84
N MET A 161 5.57 -42.19 5.27
CA MET A 161 4.54 -41.42 4.54
C MET A 161 5.02 -40.02 4.13
N ASP A 162 6.29 -39.69 4.38
CA ASP A 162 6.97 -38.43 4.05
C ASP A 162 7.10 -38.14 2.53
N ARG A 163 6.80 -39.14 1.69
CA ARG A 163 6.70 -39.01 0.22
C ARG A 163 5.28 -39.26 -0.33
N THR A 164 4.30 -39.39 0.56
CA THR A 164 2.88 -39.62 0.22
C THR A 164 2.06 -38.37 0.59
N PHE A 165 2.27 -37.86 1.79
CA PHE A 165 1.63 -36.65 2.31
C PHE A 165 2.67 -35.58 2.67
N GLY A 166 2.29 -34.33 2.45
CA GLY A 166 2.86 -33.19 3.17
C GLY A 166 1.98 -32.81 4.36
N LEU A 167 2.43 -31.81 5.13
CA LEU A 167 1.70 -31.21 6.23
C LEU A 167 1.17 -29.84 5.79
N ALA A 168 -0.13 -29.61 5.97
CA ALA A 168 -0.76 -28.33 5.67
C ALA A 168 -0.98 -27.51 6.96
N MET A 169 -0.78 -26.20 6.90
CA MET A 169 -1.35 -25.27 7.88
C MET A 169 -2.78 -24.94 7.44
N LEU A 170 -3.77 -25.37 8.22
CA LEU A 170 -5.17 -25.25 7.81
C LEU A 170 -5.67 -23.81 7.91
N HIS A 171 -6.19 -23.30 6.80
CA HIS A 171 -6.80 -21.99 6.68
C HIS A 171 -7.79 -21.96 5.51
N ARG A 172 -8.61 -20.90 5.42
CA ARG A 172 -9.39 -20.55 4.22
C ARG A 172 -8.76 -19.36 3.50
N HIS A 173 -8.79 -19.38 2.17
CA HIS A 173 -8.38 -18.25 1.33
C HIS A 173 -9.50 -17.22 1.21
N PHE A 174 -10.70 -17.69 0.83
CA PHE A 174 -11.93 -16.92 0.67
C PHE A 174 -13.15 -17.83 0.94
N ASP A 175 -14.34 -17.24 0.92
CA ASP A 175 -15.60 -17.95 1.16
C ASP A 175 -16.13 -18.62 -0.10
N LEU A 176 -16.60 -19.87 0.06
CA LEU A 176 -17.25 -20.68 -0.98
C LEU A 176 -18.76 -20.69 -0.80
N GLU A 177 -19.48 -20.64 -1.92
CA GLU A 177 -20.93 -20.74 -1.97
C GLU A 177 -21.43 -22.19 -1.76
N PRO A 178 -22.70 -22.40 -1.36
CA PRO A 178 -23.27 -23.73 -1.20
C PRO A 178 -23.17 -24.56 -2.49
N GLY A 179 -22.45 -25.68 -2.43
CA GLY A 179 -22.22 -26.55 -3.60
C GLY A 179 -20.86 -26.36 -4.25
N GLU A 180 -20.08 -25.35 -3.88
CA GLU A 180 -18.74 -25.15 -4.41
C GLU A 180 -17.65 -25.97 -3.70
N MET A 181 -16.55 -26.16 -4.41
CA MET A 181 -15.29 -26.73 -3.94
C MET A 181 -14.11 -25.90 -4.47
N LEU A 182 -13.07 -25.70 -3.66
CA LEU A 182 -11.87 -24.99 -4.09
C LEU A 182 -10.97 -25.94 -4.91
N VAL A 183 -10.63 -25.56 -6.14
CA VAL A 183 -9.85 -26.37 -7.08
C VAL A 183 -8.61 -25.61 -7.55
N ASP A 184 -7.41 -26.09 -7.20
CA ASP A 184 -6.14 -25.67 -7.80
C ASP A 184 -5.98 -26.26 -9.21
N TYR A 185 -5.63 -25.38 -10.14
CA TYR A 185 -5.13 -25.74 -11.46
C TYR A 185 -3.92 -24.87 -11.82
N GLU A 186 -2.80 -25.51 -12.16
CA GLU A 186 -1.51 -24.88 -12.50
C GLU A 186 -1.04 -23.79 -11.49
N GLY A 187 -1.37 -23.96 -10.20
CA GLY A 187 -1.02 -22.99 -9.15
C GLY A 187 -2.00 -21.83 -9.00
N THR A 188 -3.22 -21.93 -9.52
CA THR A 188 -4.32 -21.02 -9.20
C THR A 188 -5.52 -21.81 -8.67
N SER A 189 -5.93 -21.54 -7.43
CA SER A 189 -7.13 -22.10 -6.81
C SER A 189 -8.34 -21.19 -7.02
N VAL A 190 -9.42 -21.72 -7.59
CA VAL A 190 -10.69 -21.01 -7.85
C VAL A 190 -11.89 -21.87 -7.41
N PRO A 191 -13.05 -21.27 -7.09
CA PRO A 191 -14.26 -22.02 -6.80
C PRO A 191 -14.76 -22.71 -8.07
N TRP A 192 -15.05 -24.01 -7.97
CA TRP A 192 -15.79 -24.76 -8.97
C TRP A 192 -17.07 -25.30 -8.34
N ASN A 193 -18.17 -25.33 -9.09
CA ASN A 193 -19.36 -26.07 -8.70
C ASN A 193 -19.02 -27.57 -8.60
N ALA A 194 -19.47 -28.24 -7.53
CA ALA A 194 -19.22 -29.67 -7.32
C ALA A 194 -20.01 -30.59 -8.27
N GLY A 195 -20.79 -30.02 -9.19
CA GLY A 195 -21.44 -30.72 -10.29
C GLY A 195 -20.43 -31.29 -11.29
N HIS A 196 -20.87 -32.27 -12.09
CA HIS A 196 -20.00 -32.88 -13.09
C HIS A 196 -19.89 -32.01 -14.36
N VAL A 197 -18.76 -31.32 -14.53
CA VAL A 197 -18.44 -30.64 -15.80
C VAL A 197 -18.24 -31.68 -16.91
N SER A 198 -19.17 -31.72 -17.86
CA SER A 198 -19.22 -32.71 -18.93
C SER A 198 -17.92 -32.76 -19.74
N GLY A 199 -17.35 -33.96 -19.88
CA GLY A 199 -16.09 -34.20 -20.60
C GLY A 199 -14.81 -33.97 -19.80
N MET A 200 -14.89 -33.44 -18.57
CA MET A 200 -13.75 -33.29 -17.66
C MET A 200 -13.69 -34.42 -16.64
N LYS A 201 -12.48 -34.75 -16.16
CA LYS A 201 -12.31 -35.63 -15.00
C LYS A 201 -12.70 -34.88 -13.71
N PRO A 202 -13.23 -35.54 -12.68
CA PRO A 202 -13.47 -34.87 -11.40
C PRO A 202 -12.15 -34.40 -10.77
N PRO A 203 -12.12 -33.21 -10.15
CA PRO A 203 -11.00 -32.77 -9.31
C PRO A 203 -10.66 -33.77 -8.22
N GLN A 204 -9.38 -33.89 -7.89
CA GLN A 204 -8.86 -34.88 -6.96
C GLN A 204 -8.58 -34.23 -5.60
N PRO A 205 -8.92 -34.86 -4.45
CA PRO A 205 -8.51 -34.36 -3.14
C PRO A 205 -7.02 -34.01 -3.05
N ALA A 206 -6.72 -32.79 -2.57
CA ALA A 206 -5.37 -32.25 -2.46
C ALA A 206 -5.00 -31.87 -1.02
N ILE A 207 -5.94 -31.35 -0.24
CA ILE A 207 -5.76 -31.00 1.18
C ILE A 207 -6.91 -31.59 2.00
N TRP A 208 -6.60 -32.15 3.17
CA TRP A 208 -7.55 -32.77 4.09
C TRP A 208 -7.45 -32.18 5.50
N ALA A 209 -8.60 -31.81 6.06
CA ALA A 209 -8.76 -31.36 7.44
C ALA A 209 -9.57 -32.38 8.27
N VAL A 210 -9.41 -32.35 9.60
CA VAL A 210 -10.25 -33.14 10.51
C VAL A 210 -11.56 -32.40 10.76
N SER A 211 -12.67 -32.93 10.24
CA SER A 211 -13.99 -32.32 10.42
C SER A 211 -14.59 -32.60 11.80
N SER A 212 -15.72 -31.95 12.12
CA SER A 212 -16.39 -31.97 13.43
C SER A 212 -16.89 -33.35 13.89
N ASP A 213 -17.07 -34.31 12.98
CA ASP A 213 -17.35 -35.71 13.27
C ASP A 213 -16.10 -36.55 13.55
N GLY A 214 -14.91 -35.97 13.43
CA GLY A 214 -13.65 -36.65 13.71
C GLY A 214 -13.21 -37.58 12.59
N GLU A 215 -13.48 -37.26 11.33
CA GLU A 215 -12.89 -37.92 10.17
C GLU A 215 -12.09 -36.90 9.33
N PHE A 216 -11.12 -37.37 8.54
CA PHE A 216 -10.45 -36.53 7.56
C PHE A 216 -11.34 -36.34 6.33
N LYS A 217 -11.57 -35.09 5.95
CA LYS A 217 -12.32 -34.72 4.73
C LYS A 217 -11.52 -33.78 3.86
N PRO A 218 -11.67 -33.88 2.53
CA PRO A 218 -11.04 -32.94 1.63
C PRO A 218 -11.62 -31.55 1.83
N THR A 219 -10.75 -30.54 1.92
CA THR A 219 -11.10 -29.12 1.95
C THR A 219 -10.76 -28.45 0.63
N GLU A 220 -9.70 -28.92 -0.03
CA GLU A 220 -9.23 -28.39 -1.31
C GLU A 220 -8.87 -29.55 -2.25
N PHE A 221 -8.99 -29.26 -3.55
CA PHE A 221 -8.86 -30.21 -4.63
C PHE A 221 -7.86 -29.69 -5.67
N TYR A 222 -7.36 -30.59 -6.49
CA TYR A 222 -6.42 -30.33 -7.56
C TYR A 222 -6.92 -30.96 -8.85
N PHE A 223 -6.98 -30.20 -9.93
CA PHE A 223 -7.33 -30.72 -11.25
C PHE A 223 -6.08 -31.13 -12.04
N SER A 224 -6.06 -32.36 -12.52
CA SER A 224 -5.08 -32.81 -13.52
C SER A 224 -5.60 -33.99 -14.34
N GLU A 225 -5.08 -34.15 -15.56
CA GLU A 225 -5.38 -35.33 -16.38
C GLU A 225 -4.77 -36.64 -15.82
N GLY A 226 -3.81 -36.54 -14.89
CA GLY A 226 -3.07 -37.67 -14.34
C GLY A 226 -3.86 -38.53 -13.34
N GLU A 227 -3.28 -39.65 -12.93
CA GLU A 227 -3.78 -40.42 -11.79
C GLU A 227 -3.46 -39.68 -10.48
N GLY A 228 -4.45 -39.62 -9.59
CA GLY A 228 -4.36 -38.95 -8.29
C GLY A 228 -3.78 -39.84 -7.20
N LEU A 229 -3.60 -39.23 -6.01
CA LEU A 229 -3.28 -40.00 -4.81
C LEU A 229 -4.45 -40.94 -4.48
N THR A 230 -4.19 -42.24 -4.47
CA THR A 230 -5.16 -43.26 -4.07
C THR A 230 -5.02 -43.51 -2.57
N ILE A 231 -6.10 -43.29 -1.81
CA ILE A 231 -6.15 -43.52 -0.36
C ILE A 231 -6.47 -45.00 -0.10
N GLY A 232 -5.45 -45.80 0.26
CA GLY A 232 -5.56 -47.22 0.58
C GLY A 232 -5.59 -47.51 2.09
N GLU A 233 -5.44 -48.79 2.45
CA GLU A 233 -5.45 -49.24 3.86
C GLU A 233 -4.29 -48.68 4.69
N GLU A 234 -3.14 -48.37 4.05
CA GLU A 234 -1.96 -47.86 4.75
C GLU A 234 -2.10 -46.35 4.99
N GLU A 235 -2.61 -45.61 4.01
CA GLU A 235 -2.95 -44.20 4.10
C GLU A 235 -4.04 -43.97 5.15
N LEU A 236 -5.13 -44.73 5.14
CA LEU A 236 -6.19 -44.63 6.16
C LEU A 236 -5.66 -44.91 7.58
N ARG A 237 -4.73 -45.86 7.72
CA ARG A 237 -4.07 -46.18 9.00
C ARG A 237 -3.16 -45.03 9.43
N PHE A 238 -2.43 -44.40 8.51
CA PHE A 238 -1.62 -43.22 8.77
C PHE A 238 -2.48 -42.03 9.20
N MET A 239 -3.50 -41.68 8.41
CA MET A 239 -4.43 -40.57 8.69
C MET A 239 -5.04 -40.71 10.08
N LYS A 240 -5.52 -41.90 10.46
CA LYS A 240 -6.05 -42.14 11.81
C LYS A 240 -5.01 -41.89 12.91
N ARG A 241 -3.77 -42.39 12.76
CA ARG A 241 -2.71 -42.15 13.75
C ARG A 241 -2.26 -40.69 13.80
N PHE A 242 -2.30 -40.00 12.66
CA PHE A 242 -2.01 -38.57 12.58
C PHE A 242 -3.08 -37.75 13.31
N GLN A 243 -4.36 -38.11 13.15
CA GLN A 243 -5.46 -37.51 13.91
C GLN A 243 -5.29 -37.67 15.43
N GLU A 244 -4.91 -38.87 15.89
CA GLU A 244 -4.63 -39.14 17.31
C GLU A 244 -3.50 -38.23 17.83
N LEU A 245 -2.43 -38.04 17.03
CA LEU A 245 -1.32 -37.15 17.34
C LEU A 245 -1.72 -35.65 17.37
N LEU A 246 -2.53 -35.20 16.39
CA LEU A 246 -3.08 -33.84 16.38
C LEU A 246 -3.93 -33.56 17.62
N HIS A 247 -4.68 -34.56 18.11
CA HIS A 247 -5.49 -34.44 19.31
C HIS A 247 -4.63 -34.40 20.59
N GLU A 248 -3.59 -35.25 20.69
CA GLU A 248 -2.63 -35.24 21.80
C GLU A 248 -1.97 -33.87 21.99
N HIS A 249 -1.56 -33.24 20.88
CA HIS A 249 -0.96 -31.90 20.88
C HIS A 249 -1.97 -30.75 20.90
N LYS A 250 -3.28 -31.04 20.80
CA LYS A 250 -4.40 -30.07 20.76
C LYS A 250 -4.37 -29.09 19.58
N VAL A 251 -3.90 -29.55 18.41
CA VAL A 251 -3.72 -28.73 17.20
C VAL A 251 -4.55 -29.21 16.00
N THR A 252 -5.61 -29.97 16.27
CA THR A 252 -6.54 -30.58 15.29
C THR A 252 -7.20 -29.60 14.31
N GLN A 253 -7.24 -28.31 14.63
CA GLN A 253 -7.82 -27.25 13.78
C GLN A 253 -6.75 -26.30 13.19
N SER A 254 -5.47 -26.65 13.32
CA SER A 254 -4.34 -25.84 12.83
C SER A 254 -3.47 -26.57 11.82
N PHE A 255 -3.49 -27.91 11.84
CA PHE A 255 -2.71 -28.75 10.93
C PHE A 255 -3.59 -29.80 10.26
N GLY A 256 -3.31 -30.05 8.98
CA GLY A 256 -3.94 -31.06 8.15
C GLY A 256 -2.92 -31.78 7.28
N LEU A 257 -3.41 -32.58 6.34
CA LEU A 257 -2.56 -33.24 5.35
C LEU A 257 -2.72 -32.53 4.01
N CYS A 258 -1.62 -32.40 3.26
CA CYS A 258 -1.67 -32.10 1.83
C CYS A 258 -1.05 -33.26 1.03
N ARG A 259 -1.29 -33.29 -0.28
CA ARG A 259 -0.56 -34.17 -1.20
C ARG A 259 0.93 -33.84 -1.13
N TYR A 260 1.81 -34.85 -1.14
CA TYR A 260 3.25 -34.61 -1.19
C TYR A 260 3.62 -33.76 -2.43
N PRO A 261 4.26 -32.59 -2.27
CA PRO A 261 4.43 -31.61 -3.35
C PRO A 261 5.65 -31.87 -4.25
N GLY A 262 6.51 -32.84 -3.92
CA GLY A 262 7.72 -33.18 -4.70
C GLY A 262 9.03 -33.00 -3.94
N ASP A 263 10.11 -33.58 -4.48
CA ASP A 263 11.47 -33.46 -3.93
C ASP A 263 12.10 -32.09 -4.21
N ASP A 264 11.58 -31.36 -5.20
CA ASP A 264 12.00 -30.04 -5.66
C ASP A 264 11.10 -28.90 -5.15
N PHE A 265 10.22 -29.18 -4.19
CA PHE A 265 9.40 -28.18 -3.53
C PHE A 265 10.26 -27.26 -2.64
N ASN A 266 10.21 -25.96 -2.92
CA ASN A 266 10.97 -24.93 -2.19
C ASN A 266 10.06 -23.97 -1.40
N GLY A 267 8.82 -24.38 -1.13
CA GLY A 267 7.75 -23.51 -0.62
C GLY A 267 6.90 -22.88 -1.73
N LEU A 268 5.82 -22.21 -1.32
CA LEU A 268 4.94 -21.38 -2.15
C LEU A 268 4.69 -20.04 -1.46
N CYS A 269 4.33 -19.05 -2.26
CA CYS A 269 3.88 -17.73 -1.85
C CYS A 269 2.42 -17.60 -2.31
N GLU A 270 1.49 -17.61 -1.35
CA GLU A 270 0.06 -17.54 -1.59
C GLU A 270 -0.40 -16.08 -1.64
N ILE A 271 -1.11 -15.71 -2.71
CA ILE A 271 -1.76 -14.40 -2.87
C ILE A 271 -3.22 -14.62 -3.23
N THR A 272 -4.14 -14.21 -2.36
CA THR A 272 -5.57 -14.23 -2.65
C THR A 272 -6.03 -12.88 -3.22
N HIS A 273 -6.76 -12.90 -4.33
CA HIS A 273 -7.37 -11.73 -4.95
C HIS A 273 -8.79 -12.08 -5.41
N GLY A 274 -9.80 -11.45 -4.81
CA GLY A 274 -11.20 -11.86 -5.00
C GLY A 274 -11.41 -13.33 -4.65
N ARG A 275 -11.99 -14.09 -5.59
CA ARG A 275 -12.24 -15.54 -5.48
C ARG A 275 -11.19 -16.39 -6.20
N ALA A 276 -9.95 -15.89 -6.28
CA ALA A 276 -8.80 -16.64 -6.79
C ALA A 276 -7.64 -16.59 -5.80
N ASN A 277 -7.00 -17.72 -5.54
CA ASN A 277 -5.74 -17.81 -4.79
C ASN A 277 -4.62 -18.27 -5.69
N ILE A 278 -3.51 -17.53 -5.74
CA ILE A 278 -2.40 -17.74 -6.65
C ILE A 278 -1.18 -18.25 -5.85
N ASN A 279 -0.69 -19.42 -6.22
CA ASN A 279 0.45 -20.11 -5.65
C ASN A 279 1.73 -19.80 -6.45
N LEU A 280 2.41 -18.70 -6.12
CA LEU A 280 3.67 -18.32 -6.76
C LEU A 280 4.85 -19.11 -6.18
N LYS A 281 5.86 -19.45 -6.99
CA LYS A 281 7.10 -20.02 -6.43
C LYS A 281 7.90 -18.88 -5.80
N PRO A 282 8.66 -19.12 -4.72
CA PRO A 282 9.53 -18.11 -4.11
C PRO A 282 10.48 -17.40 -5.09
N ASN A 283 10.89 -18.10 -6.16
CA ASN A 283 11.74 -17.52 -7.21
C ASN A 283 11.01 -16.56 -8.16
N ASP A 284 9.69 -16.69 -8.30
CA ASP A 284 8.86 -15.84 -9.15
C ASP A 284 8.49 -14.53 -8.43
N VAL A 285 8.71 -14.50 -7.10
CA VAL A 285 8.44 -13.41 -6.15
C VAL A 285 9.71 -12.55 -5.89
N ARG A 286 10.73 -12.70 -6.74
CA ARG A 286 12.00 -11.93 -6.70
C ARG A 286 11.74 -10.46 -7.06
N GLY A 287 11.48 -9.68 -6.02
CA GLY A 287 11.05 -8.28 -6.04
C GLY A 287 10.31 -7.92 -4.74
N ILE A 288 9.52 -8.86 -4.21
CA ILE A 288 8.79 -8.72 -2.94
C ILE A 288 9.62 -9.26 -1.76
N GLN A 289 10.46 -10.28 -1.96
CA GLN A 289 11.31 -10.84 -0.89
C GLN A 289 12.33 -9.84 -0.30
N ASP A 290 12.75 -8.83 -1.06
CA ASP A 290 13.65 -7.78 -0.57
C ASP A 290 12.95 -6.72 0.30
N LEU A 291 11.59 -6.69 0.36
CA LEU A 291 10.81 -5.73 1.16
C LEU A 291 10.88 -5.99 2.68
N GLY A 292 11.60 -7.01 3.13
CA GLY A 292 11.83 -7.26 4.56
C GLY A 292 10.62 -7.79 5.36
N PHE A 293 9.51 -8.14 4.69
CA PHE A 293 8.29 -8.61 5.34
C PHE A 293 8.31 -10.08 5.80
N PHE A 294 9.42 -10.81 5.59
CA PHE A 294 9.58 -12.20 6.02
C PHE A 294 10.88 -12.39 6.82
N PRO A 295 10.85 -13.02 8.01
CA PRO A 295 12.03 -13.61 8.61
C PRO A 295 12.39 -14.91 7.87
N ASN A 296 13.65 -15.08 7.50
CA ASN A 296 14.17 -16.31 6.90
C ASN A 296 14.30 -17.41 7.97
N GLN A 297 13.55 -18.51 7.80
CA GLN A 297 13.81 -19.76 8.53
C GLN A 297 15.05 -20.50 7.98
N SER A 298 16.21 -19.83 7.91
CA SER A 298 17.48 -20.40 7.40
C SER A 298 18.11 -21.47 8.31
N GLY A 299 17.54 -21.71 9.49
CA GLY A 299 18.03 -22.65 10.51
C GLY A 299 17.74 -24.14 10.28
N LEU A 300 17.20 -24.54 9.12
CA LEU A 300 16.72 -25.91 8.85
C LEU A 300 17.37 -26.59 7.62
N VAL A 301 18.67 -26.36 7.41
CA VAL A 301 19.46 -27.06 6.38
C VAL A 301 20.19 -28.28 6.97
N ASP A 302 19.42 -29.33 7.31
CA ASP A 302 19.94 -30.70 7.46
C ASP A 302 19.51 -31.51 6.23
N ALA A 303 20.48 -32.05 5.49
CA ALA A 303 20.31 -32.52 4.10
C ALA A 303 19.53 -33.85 3.91
N ASP A 304 18.86 -34.36 4.95
CA ASP A 304 18.30 -35.72 5.03
C ASP A 304 16.77 -35.76 5.26
N ALA A 305 15.98 -34.85 4.64
CA ALA A 305 14.56 -35.06 4.29
C ALA A 305 13.97 -33.82 3.55
N PRO A 306 13.40 -33.95 2.33
CA PRO A 306 12.98 -32.81 1.51
C PRO A 306 11.53 -32.35 1.68
N ALA A 307 10.68 -33.07 2.41
CA ALA A 307 9.30 -32.66 2.68
C ALA A 307 9.19 -31.99 4.06
N MET A 308 8.72 -30.73 4.09
CA MET A 308 8.04 -29.99 5.19
C MET A 308 8.48 -28.51 5.26
N GLN A 309 7.72 -27.63 4.61
CA GLN A 309 7.74 -26.18 4.81
C GLN A 309 6.29 -25.69 4.86
N ALA A 310 5.94 -24.85 5.83
CA ALA A 310 4.60 -24.26 5.97
C ALA A 310 4.59 -22.86 5.34
N VAL A 311 3.48 -22.50 4.68
CA VAL A 311 3.28 -21.20 4.01
C VAL A 311 2.68 -20.18 4.99
N LEU A 312 3.09 -18.90 4.91
CA LEU A 312 2.72 -17.88 5.87
C LEU A 312 2.89 -16.44 5.31
N ILE A 313 1.80 -15.77 4.89
CA ILE A 313 1.81 -14.39 4.36
C ILE A 313 0.65 -13.56 4.96
N THR A 314 0.82 -12.24 5.12
CA THR A 314 -0.21 -11.28 5.60
C THR A 314 0.06 -9.86 5.09
N LEU A 315 -1.00 -9.06 4.94
CA LEU A 315 -1.15 -7.81 4.17
C LEU A 315 -0.55 -6.52 4.77
N MET A 316 -0.50 -5.45 3.95
CA MET A 316 -0.43 -4.03 4.33
C MET A 316 -1.21 -3.12 3.35
N GLU A 317 -2.01 -2.16 3.88
CA GLU A 317 -2.29 -0.84 3.24
C GLU A 317 -1.30 0.20 3.84
N PHE A 318 -0.99 1.38 3.30
CA PHE A 318 -1.31 2.08 2.04
C PHE A 318 0.04 2.41 1.35
N THR A 319 0.21 2.38 0.03
CA THR A 319 -0.39 3.30 -0.95
C THR A 319 -0.52 2.58 -2.30
N PHE A 320 -1.70 2.08 -2.63
CA PHE A 320 -1.99 1.56 -3.97
C PHE A 320 -3.41 1.91 -4.38
N THR A 321 -3.55 2.47 -5.58
CA THR A 321 -4.80 2.54 -6.32
C THR A 321 -4.45 2.48 -7.81
N LEU A 322 -5.27 1.75 -8.55
CA LEU A 322 -5.26 1.46 -9.99
C LEU A 322 -4.59 0.15 -10.42
N CYS A 323 -5.42 -0.89 -10.39
CA CYS A 323 -5.45 -2.11 -11.20
C CYS A 323 -6.65 -2.91 -10.67
N LEU A 324 -7.66 -3.33 -11.42
CA LEU A 324 -7.89 -3.35 -12.87
C LEU A 324 -9.36 -3.07 -13.15
N ASP A 325 -9.67 -2.55 -14.34
CA ASP A 325 -10.82 -3.10 -15.08
C ASP A 325 -10.51 -3.17 -16.59
N ARG A 326 -11.29 -3.98 -17.32
CA ARG A 326 -10.89 -4.50 -18.64
C ARG A 326 -11.99 -4.37 -19.70
N ASP A 327 -12.05 -3.22 -20.37
CA ASP A 327 -12.17 -3.16 -21.83
C ASP A 327 -11.95 -1.72 -22.36
N GLY A 328 -11.66 -1.60 -23.66
CA GLY A 328 -11.47 -0.31 -24.34
C GLY A 328 -10.09 -0.11 -24.96
N SER A 329 -10.04 0.04 -26.29
CA SER A 329 -8.80 0.18 -27.03
C SER A 329 -8.17 1.57 -26.89
N SER A 330 -7.14 1.71 -26.05
CA SER A 330 -6.27 2.89 -26.07
C SER A 330 -5.04 2.66 -26.97
N ALA A 331 -4.68 3.67 -27.77
CA ALA A 331 -3.53 3.58 -28.66
C ALA A 331 -2.24 3.55 -27.83
N GLN A 332 -1.39 2.54 -28.04
CA GLN A 332 -0.14 2.36 -27.30
C GLN A 332 0.80 3.56 -27.52
N GLN A 333 0.82 4.47 -26.55
CA GLN A 333 1.49 5.76 -26.68
C GLN A 333 3.01 5.57 -26.69
N SER A 334 3.68 6.20 -27.66
CA SER A 334 5.08 5.89 -27.96
C SER A 334 6.03 6.68 -27.06
N PHE A 335 6.66 5.98 -26.13
CA PHE A 335 7.76 6.49 -25.32
C PHE A 335 9.10 6.49 -26.09
N TYR A 336 9.83 7.60 -26.06
CA TYR A 336 11.05 7.83 -26.84
C TYR A 336 12.28 8.01 -25.94
N GLU A 337 12.80 6.91 -25.37
CA GLU A 337 13.98 6.89 -24.48
C GLU A 337 15.18 7.68 -25.02
N ASN A 338 15.47 7.57 -26.33
CA ASN A 338 16.60 8.25 -26.98
C ASN A 338 16.52 9.79 -26.92
N ASN A 339 15.33 10.35 -26.63
CA ASN A 339 15.11 11.79 -26.55
C ASN A 339 15.26 12.34 -25.12
N ILE A 340 15.45 11.49 -24.09
CA ILE A 340 15.66 11.92 -22.70
C ILE A 340 16.79 12.96 -22.58
N PRO A 341 17.99 12.78 -23.19
CA PRO A 341 19.03 13.81 -23.15
C PRO A 341 18.60 15.18 -23.69
N ILE A 342 17.74 15.19 -24.72
CA ILE A 342 17.26 16.43 -25.34
C ILE A 342 16.25 17.11 -24.40
N ALA A 343 15.26 16.36 -23.89
CA ALA A 343 14.28 16.88 -22.94
C ALA A 343 14.95 17.45 -21.68
N ILE A 344 15.91 16.71 -21.10
CA ILE A 344 16.62 17.16 -19.90
C ILE A 344 17.52 18.37 -20.15
N SER A 345 18.11 18.51 -21.34
CA SER A 345 18.91 19.69 -21.66
C SER A 345 18.11 20.99 -21.56
N GLN A 346 16.79 20.95 -21.85
CA GLN A 346 15.89 22.11 -21.78
C GLN A 346 15.60 22.57 -20.34
N LEU A 347 15.75 21.67 -19.36
CA LEU A 347 15.58 21.98 -17.94
C LEU A 347 16.82 22.65 -17.31
N ARG A 348 17.96 22.71 -18.03
CA ARG A 348 19.15 23.45 -17.57
C ARG A 348 19.26 24.81 -18.25
N SER A 349 19.62 25.82 -17.46
CA SER A 349 19.95 27.16 -17.96
C SER A 349 21.11 27.20 -18.96
N ASP A 350 22.05 26.25 -18.87
CA ASP A 350 23.19 26.12 -19.80
C ASP A 350 22.88 25.32 -21.07
N ASN A 351 21.69 24.72 -21.18
CA ASN A 351 21.27 23.84 -22.29
C ASN A 351 22.24 22.67 -22.58
N GLN A 352 22.98 22.22 -21.57
CA GLN A 352 23.94 21.13 -21.71
C GLN A 352 23.22 19.79 -21.93
N ILE A 353 23.56 19.09 -23.01
CA ILE A 353 23.03 17.74 -23.30
C ILE A 353 23.79 16.72 -22.43
N PRO A 354 23.13 15.99 -21.51
CA PRO A 354 23.77 14.94 -20.74
C PRO A 354 23.98 13.66 -21.55
N THR A 355 24.78 12.75 -21.03
CA THR A 355 24.83 11.36 -21.49
C THR A 355 23.85 10.52 -20.67
N LEU A 356 23.05 9.69 -21.35
CA LEU A 356 22.24 8.65 -20.70
C LEU A 356 23.16 7.50 -20.28
N CYS A 357 23.24 7.21 -18.97
CA CYS A 357 24.25 6.31 -18.42
C CYS A 357 23.72 4.91 -18.10
N GLN A 358 22.57 4.83 -17.44
CA GLN A 358 21.95 3.61 -16.92
C GLN A 358 20.49 3.88 -16.56
N TYR A 359 19.68 2.84 -16.37
CA TYR A 359 18.31 2.94 -15.85
C TYR A 359 18.05 1.91 -14.75
N PHE A 360 16.99 2.14 -13.98
CA PHE A 360 16.49 1.29 -12.92
C PHE A 360 14.97 1.15 -13.08
N ASP A 361 14.45 -0.04 -12.81
CA ASP A 361 13.01 -0.29 -12.81
C ASP A 361 12.53 -0.38 -11.36
N GLY A 362 11.66 0.56 -10.95
CA GLY A 362 10.91 0.51 -9.70
C GLY A 362 9.47 0.04 -9.94
N GLY A 363 8.66 -0.04 -8.88
CA GLY A 363 7.29 -0.58 -8.96
C GLY A 363 6.35 0.19 -9.90
N GLN A 364 6.50 1.52 -10.00
CA GLN A 364 5.65 2.40 -10.82
C GLN A 364 6.41 3.14 -11.93
N CYS A 365 7.70 3.40 -11.73
CA CYS A 365 8.52 4.23 -12.61
C CYS A 365 9.78 3.51 -13.10
N ARG A 366 10.20 3.83 -14.33
CA ARG A 366 11.59 3.66 -14.77
C ARG A 366 12.35 4.93 -14.43
N VAL A 367 13.51 4.78 -13.79
CA VAL A 367 14.39 5.89 -13.37
C VAL A 367 15.66 5.86 -14.19
N PHE A 368 15.86 6.87 -15.04
CA PHE A 368 17.05 7.00 -15.88
C PHE A 368 18.08 7.90 -15.20
N LYS A 369 19.33 7.44 -15.12
CA LYS A 369 20.46 8.28 -14.72
C LYS A 369 21.05 8.97 -15.94
N VAL A 370 21.08 10.29 -15.89
CA VAL A 370 21.75 11.14 -16.87
C VAL A 370 22.92 11.88 -16.21
N THR A 371 24.04 12.02 -16.92
CA THR A 371 25.26 12.66 -16.40
C THR A 371 25.76 13.73 -17.37
N PHE A 372 26.00 14.92 -16.84
CA PHE A 372 26.48 16.10 -17.57
C PHE A 372 28.01 16.12 -17.66
N THR A 373 28.59 16.94 -18.55
CA THR A 373 30.05 16.96 -18.75
C THR A 373 30.81 17.76 -17.68
N ASP A 374 30.10 18.42 -16.77
CA ASP A 374 30.64 19.01 -15.53
C ASP A 374 30.76 17.98 -14.39
N GLY A 375 30.13 16.81 -14.53
CA GLY A 375 30.07 15.74 -13.54
C GLY A 375 28.79 15.70 -12.71
N GLU A 376 27.88 16.68 -12.83
CA GLU A 376 26.55 16.59 -12.20
C GLU A 376 25.78 15.40 -12.81
N SER A 377 24.92 14.77 -12.01
CA SER A 377 24.03 13.73 -12.49
C SER A 377 22.63 13.95 -11.95
N TRP A 378 21.62 13.67 -12.77
CA TRP A 378 20.21 13.74 -12.40
C TRP A 378 19.55 12.36 -12.57
N ALA A 379 18.47 12.14 -11.85
CA ALA A 379 17.56 11.01 -11.98
C ALA A 379 16.28 11.47 -12.69
N VAL A 380 15.90 10.82 -13.79
CA VAL A 380 14.69 11.14 -14.56
C VAL A 380 13.69 10.03 -14.32
N ARG A 381 12.60 10.31 -13.59
CA ARG A 381 11.55 9.34 -13.28
C ARG A 381 10.44 9.45 -14.33
N VAL A 382 10.11 8.32 -14.97
CA VAL A 382 9.04 8.21 -15.97
C VAL A 382 8.09 7.07 -15.53
N PRO A 383 6.79 7.32 -15.32
CA PRO A 383 5.84 6.36 -14.75
C PRO A 383 5.35 5.30 -15.76
N LEU A 384 6.29 4.57 -16.37
CA LEU A 384 6.04 3.59 -17.42
C LEU A 384 5.30 2.31 -16.97
N PHE A 385 5.17 2.08 -15.66
CA PHE A 385 4.62 0.84 -15.08
C PHE A 385 3.31 1.06 -14.31
N VAL A 386 2.77 2.29 -14.29
CA VAL A 386 1.42 2.55 -13.78
C VAL A 386 0.41 2.11 -14.83
N HIS A 387 0.16 0.81 -14.88
CA HIS A 387 -0.77 0.21 -15.82
C HIS A 387 -2.22 0.68 -15.54
N HIS A 388 -3.01 0.84 -16.60
CA HIS A 388 -4.44 1.21 -16.54
C HIS A 388 -4.78 2.60 -15.96
N ALA A 389 -3.79 3.43 -15.62
CA ALA A 389 -4.04 4.84 -15.29
C ALA A 389 -4.38 5.67 -16.55
N SER A 390 -5.26 6.67 -16.38
CA SER A 390 -5.50 7.68 -17.41
C SER A 390 -4.27 8.61 -17.53
N GLN A 391 -4.23 9.40 -18.61
CA GLN A 391 -3.20 10.43 -18.77
C GLN A 391 -3.23 11.43 -17.61
N ASP A 392 -4.42 11.82 -17.17
CA ASP A 392 -4.61 12.80 -16.10
C ASP A 392 -4.18 12.23 -14.74
N THR A 393 -4.45 10.95 -14.45
CA THR A 393 -3.94 10.32 -13.23
C THR A 393 -2.40 10.24 -13.21
N LEU A 394 -1.77 9.95 -14.36
CA LEU A 394 -0.31 9.96 -14.48
C LEU A 394 0.29 11.35 -14.26
N ILE A 395 -0.41 12.39 -14.72
CA ILE A 395 -0.04 13.79 -14.54
C ILE A 395 -0.19 14.18 -13.06
N GLN A 396 -1.34 13.94 -12.44
CA GLN A 396 -1.63 14.22 -11.03
C GLN A 396 -0.66 13.52 -10.07
N LEU A 397 -0.27 12.26 -10.36
CA LEU A 397 0.70 11.52 -9.57
C LEU A 397 2.07 12.21 -9.56
N LEU A 398 2.57 12.60 -10.74
CA LEU A 398 3.86 13.29 -10.86
C LEU A 398 3.81 14.74 -10.33
N GLU A 399 2.67 15.40 -10.46
CA GLU A 399 2.46 16.75 -9.91
C GLU A 399 2.42 16.73 -8.38
N SER A 400 1.75 15.74 -7.78
CA SER A 400 1.76 15.53 -6.33
C SER A 400 3.17 15.20 -5.82
N GLU A 401 3.91 14.34 -6.52
CA GLU A 401 5.31 14.05 -6.18
C GLU A 401 6.19 15.31 -6.32
N ALA A 402 6.03 16.10 -7.38
CA ALA A 402 6.76 17.35 -7.58
C ALA A 402 6.50 18.37 -6.46
N ARG A 403 5.23 18.61 -6.11
CA ARG A 403 4.84 19.54 -5.03
C ARG A 403 5.45 19.15 -3.68
N ILE A 404 5.41 17.86 -3.33
CA ILE A 404 6.03 17.36 -2.08
C ILE A 404 7.55 17.59 -2.10
N LEU A 405 8.22 17.36 -3.24
CA LEU A 405 9.68 17.56 -3.33
C LEU A 405 10.08 19.04 -3.27
N GLU A 406 9.24 19.96 -3.78
CA GLU A 406 9.42 21.41 -3.63
C GLU A 406 9.23 21.84 -2.16
N GLU A 407 8.17 21.34 -1.49
CA GLU A 407 7.92 21.59 -0.06
C GLU A 407 9.07 21.08 0.82
N LEU A 408 9.63 19.90 0.51
CA LEU A 408 10.81 19.36 1.20
C LEU A 408 12.08 20.19 0.96
N GLU A 409 12.24 20.79 -0.21
CA GLU A 409 13.36 21.72 -0.45
C GLU A 409 13.17 23.06 0.30
N LEU A 410 11.94 23.60 0.33
CA LEU A 410 11.59 24.83 1.06
C LEU A 410 11.75 24.68 2.57
N THR A 411 11.32 23.56 3.15
CA THR A 411 11.49 23.23 4.58
C THR A 411 12.95 22.86 4.94
N GLY A 412 13.84 22.79 3.94
CA GLY A 412 15.26 22.52 4.14
C GLY A 412 15.59 21.04 4.43
N PHE A 413 14.70 20.11 4.09
CA PHE A 413 14.87 18.68 4.34
C PHE A 413 15.97 18.07 3.45
N SER A 414 17.21 18.15 3.95
CA SER A 414 18.43 17.85 3.18
C SER A 414 18.63 16.40 2.69
N TRP A 415 17.76 15.46 3.07
CA TRP A 415 17.84 14.04 2.70
C TRP A 415 17.06 13.70 1.43
N ALA A 416 16.07 14.52 1.05
CA ALA A 416 15.31 14.31 -0.18
C ALA A 416 16.10 14.70 -1.43
N ALA A 417 15.75 14.09 -2.57
CA ALA A 417 16.23 14.53 -3.86
C ALA A 417 15.54 15.85 -4.23
N ARG A 418 16.30 16.84 -4.71
CA ARG A 418 15.78 18.14 -5.13
C ARG A 418 15.17 18.07 -6.52
N LEU A 419 14.01 18.70 -6.71
CA LEU A 419 13.41 18.84 -8.03
C LEU A 419 14.27 19.77 -8.89
N ARG A 420 14.54 19.36 -10.14
CA ARG A 420 15.26 20.15 -11.15
C ARG A 420 14.35 20.63 -12.28
N GLY A 421 13.13 20.12 -12.32
CA GLY A 421 12.11 20.43 -13.31
C GLY A 421 11.32 19.18 -13.69
N CYS A 422 10.24 19.38 -14.43
CA CYS A 422 9.32 18.34 -14.83
C CYS A 422 8.75 18.64 -16.22
N SER A 423 8.05 17.66 -16.79
CA SER A 423 7.11 17.87 -17.89
C SER A 423 5.86 17.07 -17.55
N LEU A 424 4.78 17.76 -17.25
CA LEU A 424 3.49 17.18 -16.84
C LEU A 424 2.55 17.04 -18.05
N THR A 425 3.09 16.65 -19.21
CA THR A 425 2.34 16.47 -20.46
C THR A 425 2.96 15.35 -21.29
N PHE A 426 2.15 14.73 -22.15
CA PHE A 426 2.62 13.77 -23.16
C PHE A 426 3.15 14.47 -24.42
N ASP A 427 2.81 15.75 -24.66
CA ASP A 427 3.36 16.54 -25.77
C ASP A 427 4.74 17.11 -25.39
N ASN A 428 5.71 16.22 -25.26
CA ASN A 428 7.10 16.55 -25.02
C ASN A 428 8.03 15.63 -25.84
N ALA A 429 9.33 15.93 -25.82
CA ALA A 429 10.30 15.20 -26.64
C ALA A 429 10.39 13.69 -26.33
N ILE A 430 10.04 13.23 -25.12
CA ILE A 430 10.04 11.79 -24.76
C ILE A 430 8.67 11.11 -24.93
N GLY A 431 7.60 11.86 -25.23
CA GLY A 431 6.25 11.33 -25.45
C GLY A 431 5.53 10.85 -24.18
N TYR A 432 5.97 11.28 -23.00
CA TYR A 432 5.49 10.81 -21.69
C TYR A 432 5.81 11.85 -20.60
N PRO A 433 4.95 12.07 -19.59
CA PRO A 433 5.27 12.98 -18.50
C PRO A 433 6.40 12.42 -17.62
N PHE A 434 7.18 13.30 -17.00
CA PHE A 434 8.35 12.94 -16.19
C PHE A 434 8.73 14.02 -15.17
N ILE A 435 9.49 13.62 -14.15
CA ILE A 435 10.18 14.54 -13.23
C ILE A 435 11.70 14.28 -13.25
N ALA A 436 12.49 15.33 -13.12
CA ALA A 436 13.95 15.28 -13.09
C ALA A 436 14.46 15.75 -11.73
N LEU A 437 15.24 14.92 -11.05
CA LEU A 437 15.68 15.10 -9.67
C LEU A 437 17.22 15.08 -9.56
N THR A 438 17.80 15.65 -8.51
CA THR A 438 19.23 15.46 -8.22
C THR A 438 19.57 13.99 -7.99
N TRP A 439 20.66 13.48 -8.58
CA TRP A 439 21.12 12.11 -8.32
C TRP A 439 21.73 11.99 -6.92
N ILE A 440 21.11 11.20 -6.04
CA ILE A 440 21.67 10.83 -4.74
C ILE A 440 22.71 9.70 -4.93
N PRO A 441 23.98 9.89 -4.53
CA PRO A 441 25.01 8.86 -4.68
C PRO A 441 24.92 7.83 -3.55
N GLY A 442 24.57 6.59 -3.90
CA GLY A 442 24.58 5.47 -2.96
C GLY A 442 24.33 4.14 -3.65
N SER A 443 24.20 3.10 -2.84
CA SER A 443 23.60 1.82 -3.20
C SER A 443 22.40 1.56 -2.30
N GLN A 444 21.36 0.98 -2.87
CA GLN A 444 20.19 0.46 -2.16
C GLN A 444 20.57 -0.40 -0.95
N LEU A 445 19.92 -0.17 0.19
CA LEU A 445 20.18 -0.91 1.42
C LEU A 445 19.69 -2.36 1.30
N SER A 446 20.62 -3.31 1.28
CA SER A 446 20.30 -4.73 1.44
C SER A 446 20.03 -5.06 2.90
N TRP A 447 18.90 -5.71 3.18
CA TRP A 447 18.48 -6.13 4.52
C TRP A 447 18.00 -7.59 4.50
N SER A 448 18.44 -8.35 5.50
CA SER A 448 18.25 -9.80 5.65
C SER A 448 18.50 -10.17 7.12
N ASP A 449 18.32 -11.43 7.49
CA ASP A 449 18.57 -11.88 8.87
C ASP A 449 20.05 -11.97 9.25
N GLU A 450 20.94 -12.11 8.28
CA GLU A 450 22.39 -12.18 8.49
C GLU A 450 23.11 -10.84 8.20
N PHE A 451 22.54 -9.97 7.35
CA PHE A 451 23.12 -8.68 6.94
C PHE A 451 22.07 -7.55 6.92
N PRO A 452 22.34 -6.34 7.45
CA PRO A 452 23.59 -5.91 8.09
C PRO A 452 23.84 -6.61 9.43
N THR A 453 25.08 -6.60 9.92
CA THR A 453 25.38 -7.10 11.28
C THR A 453 24.68 -6.24 12.34
N ARG A 454 24.41 -6.76 13.55
CA ARG A 454 23.64 -6.00 14.56
C ARG A 454 24.19 -4.60 14.89
N PRO A 455 25.51 -4.37 15.07
CA PRO A 455 26.05 -3.03 15.28
C PRO A 455 25.78 -2.08 14.11
N LEU A 456 25.78 -2.63 12.89
CA LEU A 456 25.52 -1.89 11.65
C LEU A 456 24.03 -1.60 11.46
N ARG A 457 23.14 -2.55 11.80
CA ARG A 457 21.69 -2.29 11.87
C ARG A 457 21.37 -1.18 12.85
N ASN A 458 21.94 -1.22 14.06
CA ASN A 458 21.75 -0.15 15.03
C ASN A 458 22.16 1.21 14.42
N LYS A 459 23.37 1.33 13.85
CA LYS A 459 23.82 2.56 13.17
C LYS A 459 22.84 3.06 12.10
N ILE A 460 22.35 2.17 11.24
CA ILE A 460 21.42 2.53 10.16
C ILE A 460 20.06 2.95 10.74
N LEU A 461 19.52 2.21 11.70
CA LEU A 461 18.25 2.55 12.37
C LEU A 461 18.34 3.85 13.16
N ASP A 462 19.48 4.14 13.80
CA ASP A 462 19.74 5.41 14.47
C ASP A 462 19.71 6.58 13.45
N GLN A 463 20.28 6.39 12.25
CA GLN A 463 20.24 7.38 11.16
C GLN A 463 18.84 7.54 10.56
N VAL A 464 18.10 6.46 10.32
CA VAL A 464 16.71 6.47 9.85
C VAL A 464 15.80 7.16 10.87
N ALA A 465 16.00 6.92 12.17
CA ALA A 465 15.26 7.62 13.23
C ALA A 465 15.55 9.14 13.21
N VAL A 466 16.81 9.54 13.05
CA VAL A 466 17.18 10.97 12.90
C VAL A 466 16.57 11.58 11.64
N LEU A 467 16.53 10.86 10.52
CA LEU A 467 15.88 11.30 9.29
C LEU A 467 14.37 11.51 9.51
N HIS A 468 13.67 10.54 10.12
CA HIS A 468 12.24 10.66 10.44
C HIS A 468 11.95 11.82 11.40
N THR A 469 12.72 11.98 12.48
CA THR A 469 12.56 13.12 13.38
C THR A 469 12.84 14.44 12.65
N SER A 470 13.85 14.50 11.78
CA SER A 470 14.13 15.69 10.99
C SER A 470 13.00 16.05 10.02
N LEU A 471 12.42 15.04 9.35
CA LEU A 471 11.28 15.21 8.44
C LEU A 471 10.07 15.76 9.22
N ILE A 472 9.67 15.05 10.29
CA ILE A 472 8.53 15.45 11.13
C ILE A 472 8.72 16.87 11.67
N GLU A 473 9.91 17.20 12.20
CA GLU A 473 10.14 18.52 12.80
C GLU A 473 10.20 19.68 11.78
N CYS A 474 10.60 19.43 10.52
CA CYS A 474 10.65 20.48 9.50
C CYS A 474 9.36 20.63 8.68
N THR A 475 8.52 19.59 8.60
CA THR A 475 7.23 19.63 7.89
C THR A 475 6.03 19.63 8.85
N LYS A 476 6.23 19.91 10.15
CA LYS A 476 5.11 19.91 11.11
C LYS A 476 4.20 21.11 10.91
N GLU A 477 2.91 20.85 10.95
CA GLU A 477 1.86 21.83 10.68
C GLU A 477 0.60 21.52 11.47
N THR A 478 -0.26 22.53 11.66
CA THR A 478 -1.55 22.37 12.35
C THR A 478 -2.65 22.22 11.30
N ARG A 479 -3.17 21.00 11.10
CA ARG A 479 -4.30 20.71 10.19
C ARG A 479 -5.62 20.33 10.91
N GLY A 480 -5.69 20.57 12.22
CA GLY A 480 -6.85 20.26 13.07
C GLY A 480 -6.89 18.80 13.54
N SER A 481 -8.10 18.29 13.82
CA SER A 481 -8.33 16.97 14.42
C SER A 481 -7.95 15.79 13.49
N SER A 482 -7.17 14.85 14.03
CA SER A 482 -6.83 13.57 13.40
C SER A 482 -8.08 12.73 13.08
N LEU A 483 -9.08 12.75 13.96
CA LEU A 483 -10.36 12.08 13.79
C LEU A 483 -11.08 12.64 12.57
N LYS A 484 -11.11 13.97 12.38
CA LYS A 484 -11.68 14.60 11.17
C LYS A 484 -10.93 14.16 9.90
N HIS A 485 -9.59 14.10 9.97
CA HIS A 485 -8.76 13.67 8.84
C HIS A 485 -9.02 12.20 8.45
N PHE A 486 -8.95 11.26 9.39
CA PHE A 486 -9.20 9.84 9.11
C PHE A 486 -10.66 9.56 8.77
N THR A 487 -11.63 10.28 9.35
CA THR A 487 -13.04 10.23 8.94
C THR A 487 -13.19 10.58 7.46
N ARG A 488 -12.57 11.68 7.00
CA ARG A 488 -12.56 12.08 5.58
C ARG A 488 -11.90 11.04 4.68
N ILE A 489 -10.79 10.42 5.11
CA ILE A 489 -10.15 9.33 4.36
C ILE A 489 -11.11 8.15 4.19
N ILE A 490 -11.79 7.72 5.26
CA ILE A 490 -12.73 6.59 5.19
C ILE A 490 -13.95 6.96 4.34
N GLN A 491 -14.48 8.19 4.45
CA GLN A 491 -15.58 8.65 3.59
C GLN A 491 -15.21 8.67 2.10
N ASN A 492 -14.01 9.16 1.76
CA ASN A 492 -13.49 9.11 0.40
C ASN A 492 -13.26 7.66 -0.07
N LYS A 493 -12.87 6.76 0.83
CA LYS A 493 -12.77 5.31 0.57
C LYS A 493 -14.16 4.72 0.27
N THR A 494 -15.19 5.05 1.07
CA THR A 494 -16.57 4.62 0.84
C THR A 494 -17.11 5.09 -0.51
N ARG A 495 -16.91 6.38 -0.87
CA ARG A 495 -17.32 6.91 -2.19
C ARG A 495 -16.70 6.06 -3.31
N ARG A 496 -15.38 5.91 -3.28
CA ARG A 496 -14.63 5.11 -4.26
C ARG A 496 -14.95 3.62 -4.27
N VAL A 497 -15.51 3.05 -3.20
CA VAL A 497 -16.05 1.68 -3.22
C VAL A 497 -17.37 1.64 -4.00
N ARG A 498 -18.28 2.60 -3.77
CA ARG A 498 -19.54 2.73 -4.53
C ARG A 498 -19.31 2.93 -6.01
N ASP A 499 -18.34 3.77 -6.35
CA ASP A 499 -17.92 4.07 -7.73
C ASP A 499 -17.21 2.88 -8.42
N GLY A 500 -17.07 1.72 -7.75
CA GLY A 500 -16.34 0.55 -8.27
C GLY A 500 -14.80 0.70 -8.31
N LEU A 501 -14.25 1.84 -7.91
CA LEU A 501 -12.83 2.21 -7.99
C LEU A 501 -11.94 1.54 -6.91
N LEU A 502 -12.52 0.73 -6.03
CA LEU A 502 -11.83 -0.03 -4.97
C LEU A 502 -12.30 -1.51 -4.92
N PRO A 503 -12.06 -2.30 -5.98
CA PRO A 503 -12.46 -3.71 -6.01
C PRO A 503 -11.79 -4.50 -4.88
N GLY A 504 -12.58 -5.35 -4.21
CA GLY A 504 -12.13 -6.16 -3.07
C GLY A 504 -12.24 -5.46 -1.70
N ILE A 505 -12.77 -4.24 -1.64
CA ILE A 505 -13.17 -3.56 -0.40
C ILE A 505 -14.67 -3.29 -0.48
N THR A 506 -15.42 -3.62 0.57
CA THR A 506 -16.88 -3.40 0.63
C THR A 506 -17.22 -2.12 1.39
N GLU A 507 -18.46 -1.63 1.22
CA GLU A 507 -18.97 -0.55 2.07
C GLU A 507 -19.02 -0.95 3.54
N GLN A 508 -19.24 -2.24 3.83
CA GLN A 508 -19.21 -2.76 5.20
C GLN A 508 -17.81 -2.65 5.81
N ASP A 509 -16.74 -2.92 5.05
CA ASP A 509 -15.37 -2.72 5.54
C ASP A 509 -15.11 -1.25 5.89
N CYS A 510 -15.60 -0.31 5.09
CA CYS A 510 -15.48 1.12 5.37
C CYS A 510 -16.33 1.53 6.60
N SER A 511 -17.52 0.95 6.76
CA SER A 511 -18.37 1.12 7.94
C SER A 511 -17.69 0.60 9.21
N ASP A 512 -17.09 -0.59 9.14
CA ASP A 512 -16.36 -1.21 10.24
C ASP A 512 -15.11 -0.39 10.62
N GLN A 513 -14.35 0.11 9.62
CA GLN A 513 -13.26 1.07 9.84
C GLN A 513 -13.74 2.32 10.58
N MET A 514 -14.87 2.90 10.19
CA MET A 514 -15.46 4.06 10.86
C MET A 514 -15.88 3.74 12.31
N ASN A 515 -16.51 2.58 12.53
CA ASN A 515 -16.97 2.13 13.84
C ASN A 515 -15.81 1.88 14.84
N ILE A 516 -14.65 1.42 14.35
CA ILE A 516 -13.47 1.22 15.22
C ILE A 516 -12.60 2.47 15.38
N LEU A 517 -12.75 3.50 14.54
CA LEU A 517 -11.83 4.65 14.48
C LEU A 517 -11.61 5.32 15.84
N SER A 518 -12.69 5.59 16.58
CA SER A 518 -12.64 6.19 17.92
C SER A 518 -12.00 5.31 19.00
N ASN A 519 -11.81 4.02 18.75
CA ASN A 519 -11.14 3.08 19.64
C ASN A 519 -9.65 2.89 19.32
N VAL A 520 -9.21 3.25 18.11
CA VAL A 520 -7.81 3.10 17.65
C VAL A 520 -7.03 4.42 17.66
N LEU A 521 -7.72 5.56 17.51
CA LEU A 521 -7.11 6.87 17.71
C LEU A 521 -6.89 7.12 19.22
N LEU A 522 -5.67 7.51 19.57
CA LEU A 522 -5.34 7.94 20.93
C LEU A 522 -5.83 9.37 21.12
N PRO A 523 -6.73 9.67 22.09
CA PRO A 523 -7.25 11.03 22.28
C PRO A 523 -6.17 12.08 22.53
N GLU A 524 -5.03 11.69 23.08
CA GLU A 524 -3.87 12.56 23.30
C GLU A 524 -3.15 12.98 22.01
N LEU A 525 -3.44 12.32 20.88
CA LEU A 525 -2.88 12.60 19.56
C LEU A 525 -3.87 13.28 18.61
N ASP A 526 -5.12 13.56 19.04
CA ASP A 526 -6.12 14.07 18.09
C ASP A 526 -5.79 15.47 17.57
N GLU A 527 -5.27 16.34 18.43
CA GLU A 527 -4.77 17.67 18.09
C GLU A 527 -3.23 17.69 17.94
N ALA A 528 -2.61 16.54 17.62
CA ALA A 528 -1.18 16.48 17.33
C ALA A 528 -0.85 17.14 15.97
N PRO A 529 0.32 17.77 15.82
CA PRO A 529 0.75 18.29 14.53
C PRO A 529 0.78 17.20 13.45
N PHE A 530 0.30 17.56 12.27
CA PHE A 530 0.50 16.77 11.05
C PHE A 530 1.92 16.97 10.56
N ALA A 531 2.43 16.00 9.80
CA ALA A 531 3.71 16.11 9.12
C ALA A 531 3.73 15.19 7.89
N ILE A 532 4.59 15.51 6.91
CA ILE A 532 4.87 14.62 5.79
C ILE A 532 5.49 13.32 6.32
N ALA A 533 5.02 12.20 5.79
CA ALA A 533 5.60 10.88 5.98
C ALA A 533 5.93 10.26 4.62
N HIS A 534 7.00 9.47 4.56
CA HIS A 534 7.44 8.81 3.31
C HIS A 534 6.41 7.79 2.75
N GLY A 535 5.50 7.27 3.59
CA GLY A 535 4.49 6.27 3.21
C GLY A 535 5.06 4.86 3.02
N ASP A 536 6.10 4.71 2.19
CA ASP A 536 6.74 3.43 1.85
C ASP A 536 8.23 3.39 2.28
N LEU A 537 8.52 3.41 3.58
CA LEU A 537 9.92 3.28 4.04
C LEU A 537 10.34 1.81 4.12
N SER A 538 10.85 1.30 3.00
CA SER A 538 11.46 -0.03 2.88
C SER A 538 12.99 0.08 2.71
N PRO A 539 13.77 -0.99 2.97
CA PRO A 539 15.21 -1.01 2.66
C PRO A 539 15.54 -0.65 1.21
N GLN A 540 14.63 -0.95 0.27
CA GLN A 540 14.83 -0.61 -1.15
C GLN A 540 14.74 0.90 -1.45
N ASN A 541 14.04 1.64 -0.60
CA ASN A 541 13.90 3.09 -0.71
C ASN A 541 14.94 3.85 0.15
N ILE A 542 15.91 3.15 0.74
CA ILE A 542 17.02 3.74 1.50
C ILE A 542 18.32 3.57 0.74
N LEU A 543 19.03 4.67 0.48
CA LEU A 543 20.36 4.68 -0.12
C LEU A 543 21.43 4.77 0.96
N ILE A 544 22.48 3.97 0.82
CA ILE A 544 23.66 3.98 1.69
C ILE A 544 24.97 4.18 0.92
N ASP A 545 25.93 4.84 1.55
CA ASP A 545 27.31 4.94 1.05
C ASP A 545 28.16 3.69 1.36
N ALA A 546 29.41 3.68 0.88
CA ALA A 546 30.36 2.59 1.14
C ALA A 546 30.79 2.44 2.62
N GLN A 547 30.42 3.37 3.50
CA GLN A 547 30.59 3.33 4.96
C GLN A 547 29.28 2.98 5.68
N HIS A 548 28.22 2.65 4.92
CA HIS A 548 26.85 2.42 5.37
C HIS A 548 26.31 3.58 6.21
N ASN A 549 26.61 4.82 5.80
CA ASN A 549 25.80 5.96 6.19
C ASN A 549 24.59 5.99 5.27
N VAL A 550 23.39 6.24 5.79
CA VAL A 550 22.25 6.67 4.97
C VAL A 550 22.64 7.94 4.22
N THR A 551 22.26 8.06 2.95
CA THR A 551 22.54 9.20 2.06
C THR A 551 21.29 9.86 1.48
N GLY A 552 20.14 9.20 1.64
CA GLY A 552 18.82 9.57 1.11
C GLY A 552 17.96 8.31 0.97
#